data_AF-A0A3D0F5I5-F1
#
_entry.id   AF-A0A3D0F5I5-F1
#
_cell.length_a   1.000
_cell.length_b   1.000
_cell.length_c   1.000
_cell.angle_alpha   90.00
_cell.angle_beta   90.00
_cell.angle_gamma   90.00
#
_symmetry.space_group_name_H-M   'P 1'
#
loop_
_entity.id
_entity.type
_entity.pdbx_description
1 polymer ?
#
loop_
_entity_poly.entity_id
_entity_poly.type
_entity_poly.pdbx_seq_one_letter_code
_entity_poly.pdbx_strand_id
1 'polypeptide(L)'
;MFNKRVTQIIIVIIISITVLSGCGLTIRQHPSRSRGWDRDYRIEYNQRLSHNDRRINDLKSSNHRDRAIVIEVRNNNMRRRLDSFKGNSRNEWDSFRYEFDRDMKAVEKNIKDFNKGNKKSKNKNNKNNNNRRR
;
A
#
# COMPACT_ATOMS: atom_id res chain seq x y z
N MET A 1 -55.89 41.44 -22.31
CA MET A 1 -54.76 41.77 -23.20
C MET A 1 -53.45 41.41 -22.49
N PHE A 2 -52.91 40.22 -22.72
CA PHE A 2 -51.65 39.80 -22.12
C PHE A 2 -50.49 40.56 -22.78
N ASN A 3 -49.73 41.30 -21.96
CA ASN A 3 -48.63 42.14 -22.42
C ASN A 3 -47.57 41.27 -23.10
N LYS A 4 -47.42 41.40 -24.42
CA LYS A 4 -46.41 40.70 -25.24
C LYS A 4 -44.99 40.80 -24.66
N ARG A 5 -44.70 41.88 -23.93
CA ARG A 5 -43.42 42.09 -23.21
C ARG A 5 -43.21 41.12 -22.04
N VAL A 6 -44.26 40.78 -21.29
CA VAL A 6 -44.18 39.81 -20.17
C VAL A 6 -43.96 38.40 -20.70
N THR A 7 -44.64 38.03 -21.80
CA THR A 7 -44.48 36.72 -22.44
C THR A 7 -43.06 36.52 -22.98
N GLN A 8 -42.44 37.56 -23.57
CA GLN A 8 -41.06 37.46 -24.04
C GLN A 8 -40.04 37.32 -22.90
N ILE A 9 -40.24 38.02 -21.77
CA ILE A 9 -39.36 37.89 -20.60
C ILE A 9 -39.40 36.46 -20.03
N ILE A 10 -40.60 35.86 -19.95
CA ILE A 10 -40.77 34.48 -19.46
C ILE A 10 -40.05 33.47 -20.37
N ILE A 11 -40.13 33.64 -21.69
CA ILE A 11 -39.46 32.74 -22.66
C ILE A 11 -37.94 32.81 -22.51
N VAL A 12 -37.37 34.01 -22.35
CA VAL A 12 -35.92 34.18 -22.16
C VAL A 12 -35.45 33.48 -20.88
N ILE A 13 -36.21 33.61 -19.77
CA ILE A 13 -35.90 32.95 -18.49
C ILE A 13 -35.90 31.42 -18.65
N ILE A 14 -36.90 30.85 -19.34
CA ILE A 14 -36.99 29.40 -19.57
C ILE A 14 -35.81 28.88 -20.42
N ILE A 15 -35.41 29.60 -21.46
CA ILE A 15 -34.27 29.22 -22.31
C ILE A 15 -32.95 29.30 -21.53
N SER A 16 -32.77 30.29 -20.64
CA SER A 16 -31.58 30.34 -19.78
C SER A 16 -31.49 29.17 -18.79
N ILE A 17 -32.61 28.62 -18.33
CA ILE A 17 -32.61 27.45 -17.42
C ILE A 17 -32.26 26.16 -18.18
N THR A 18 -32.66 26.01 -19.45
CA THR A 18 -32.36 24.81 -20.24
C THR A 18 -30.90 24.73 -20.70
N VAL A 19 -30.20 25.86 -20.89
CA VAL A 19 -28.77 25.88 -21.22
C VAL A 19 -27.88 25.54 -20.00
N LEU A 20 -28.30 25.90 -18.79
CA LEU A 20 -27.61 25.52 -17.53
C LEU A 20 -27.85 24.06 -17.12
N SER A 21 -28.88 23.41 -17.67
CA SER A 21 -29.26 22.03 -17.32
C SER A 21 -28.79 20.99 -18.34
N GLY A 22 -28.07 21.39 -19.38
CA GLY A 22 -27.89 20.58 -20.58
C GLY A 22 -26.55 20.72 -21.28
N CYS A 23 -25.43 20.51 -20.58
CA CYS A 23 -24.18 19.98 -21.13
C CYS A 23 -23.25 19.50 -19.99
N GLY A 24 -23.81 18.73 -19.06
CA GLY A 24 -22.98 17.84 -18.24
C GLY A 24 -22.47 16.72 -19.15
N LEU A 25 -21.37 16.98 -19.87
CA LEU A 25 -20.44 15.93 -20.31
C LEU A 25 -19.93 15.26 -19.04
N THR A 26 -20.76 14.39 -18.46
CA THR A 26 -20.26 13.33 -17.62
C THR A 26 -19.50 12.46 -18.59
N ILE A 27 -18.21 12.75 -18.73
CA ILE A 27 -17.23 11.72 -19.03
C ILE A 27 -17.48 10.72 -17.91
N ARG A 28 -18.35 9.73 -18.16
CA ARG A 28 -18.31 8.48 -17.45
C ARG A 28 -16.90 8.01 -17.72
N GLN A 29 -15.99 8.33 -16.80
CA GLN A 29 -14.76 7.60 -16.65
C GLN A 29 -15.26 6.17 -16.57
N HIS A 30 -15.10 5.43 -17.67
CA HIS A 30 -15.26 4.00 -17.64
C HIS A 30 -14.44 3.59 -16.42
N PRO A 31 -15.04 2.95 -15.39
CA PRO A 31 -14.20 2.33 -14.39
C PRO A 31 -13.32 1.41 -15.21
N SER A 32 -12.02 1.70 -15.27
CA SER A 32 -11.03 0.80 -15.80
C SER A 32 -11.30 -0.49 -15.05
N ARG A 33 -11.98 -1.44 -15.70
CA ARG A 33 -12.43 -2.68 -15.10
C ARG A 33 -11.14 -3.31 -14.58
N SER A 34 -10.91 -3.16 -13.27
CA SER A 34 -9.78 -3.76 -12.58
C SER A 34 -9.88 -5.24 -12.90
N ARG A 35 -8.94 -5.70 -13.73
CA ARG A 35 -8.91 -7.08 -14.21
C ARG A 35 -8.77 -7.96 -12.98
N GLY A 36 -9.43 -9.12 -12.90
CA GLY A 36 -9.48 -9.94 -11.67
C GLY A 36 -8.11 -10.28 -11.04
N TRP A 37 -7.03 -10.21 -11.81
CA TRP A 37 -5.64 -10.34 -11.32
C TRP A 37 -5.16 -9.19 -10.41
N ASP A 38 -5.84 -8.03 -10.45
CA ASP A 38 -5.45 -6.75 -9.85
C ASP A 38 -6.13 -6.49 -8.49
N ARG A 39 -7.25 -7.17 -8.19
CA ARG A 39 -8.01 -6.90 -6.96
C ARG A 39 -7.44 -7.53 -5.69
N ASP A 40 -6.96 -8.77 -5.77
CA ASP A 40 -6.63 -9.53 -4.55
C ASP A 40 -5.17 -9.40 -4.11
N TYR A 41 -4.25 -9.08 -5.02
CA TYR A 41 -2.82 -9.08 -4.70
C TYR A 41 -2.42 -7.97 -3.72
N ARG A 42 -3.06 -6.78 -3.82
CA ARG A 42 -2.77 -5.66 -2.92
C ARG A 42 -3.14 -6.02 -1.49
N ILE A 43 -4.22 -6.79 -1.30
CA ILE A 43 -4.67 -7.23 0.02
C ILE A 43 -3.61 -8.15 0.63
N GLU A 44 -3.16 -9.17 -0.11
CA GLU A 44 -2.14 -10.11 0.36
C GLU A 44 -0.84 -9.38 0.73
N TYR A 45 -0.33 -8.52 -0.16
CA TYR A 45 0.92 -7.81 0.12
C TYR A 45 0.79 -6.80 1.25
N ASN A 46 -0.35 -6.10 1.36
CA ASN A 46 -0.60 -5.21 2.50
C ASN A 46 -0.65 -5.96 3.82
N GLN A 47 -1.24 -7.17 3.84
CA GLN A 47 -1.22 -8.02 5.03
C GLN A 47 0.20 -8.42 5.41
N ARG A 48 1.03 -8.85 4.44
CA ARG A 48 2.43 -9.22 4.68
C ARG A 48 3.28 -8.04 5.15
N LEU A 49 3.13 -6.88 4.52
CA LEU A 49 3.81 -5.63 4.92
C LEU A 49 3.42 -5.23 6.35
N SER A 50 2.13 -5.26 6.67
CA SER A 50 1.62 -4.95 8.02
C SER A 50 2.11 -5.96 9.07
N HIS A 51 2.20 -7.24 8.71
CA HIS A 51 2.79 -8.25 9.57
C HIS A 51 4.28 -7.99 9.83
N ASN A 52 5.03 -7.58 8.81
CA ASN A 52 6.42 -7.17 8.96
C ASN A 52 6.56 -5.91 9.83
N ASP A 53 5.68 -4.91 9.69
CA ASP A 53 5.71 -3.69 10.51
C ASP A 53 5.59 -4.02 12.01
N ARG A 54 4.68 -4.92 12.39
CA ARG A 54 4.54 -5.37 13.78
C ARG A 54 5.85 -5.99 14.29
N ARG A 55 6.41 -6.93 13.52
CA ARG A 55 7.66 -7.60 13.89
C ARG A 55 8.83 -6.62 13.98
N ILE A 56 8.92 -5.66 13.07
CA ILE A 56 9.98 -4.64 13.07
C ILE A 56 9.83 -3.72 14.29
N ASN A 57 8.61 -3.34 14.68
CA ASN A 57 8.38 -2.58 15.91
C ASN A 57 8.84 -3.35 17.15
N ASP A 58 8.63 -4.66 17.20
CA ASP A 58 9.19 -5.52 18.26
C ASP A 58 10.74 -5.53 18.24
N LEU A 59 11.36 -5.38 17.07
CA LEU A 59 12.82 -5.29 16.97
C LEU A 59 13.34 -3.91 17.42
N LYS A 60 12.60 -2.84 17.20
CA LYS A 60 13.01 -1.48 17.59
C LYS A 60 13.11 -1.30 19.11
N SER A 61 12.33 -2.07 19.88
CA SER A 61 12.42 -2.08 21.35
C SER A 61 13.63 -2.87 21.86
N SER A 62 14.41 -3.52 20.98
CA SER A 62 15.64 -4.21 21.33
C SER A 62 16.90 -3.32 21.18
N ASN A 63 18.03 -3.78 21.72
CA ASN A 63 19.33 -3.07 21.69
C ASN A 63 19.94 -2.88 20.28
N HIS A 64 19.27 -3.28 19.20
CA HIS A 64 19.78 -3.17 17.82
C HIS A 64 18.86 -2.31 16.94
N ARG A 65 18.51 -1.14 17.46
CA ARG A 65 17.58 -0.19 16.83
C ARG A 65 17.98 0.20 15.41
N ASP A 66 19.27 0.41 15.13
CA ASP A 66 19.75 0.82 13.80
C ASP A 66 19.44 -0.23 12.73
N ARG A 67 19.61 -1.51 13.06
CA ARG A 67 19.27 -2.62 12.15
C ARG A 67 17.76 -2.71 11.92
N ALA A 68 16.96 -2.45 12.96
CA ALA A 68 15.50 -2.40 12.82
C ALA A 68 15.05 -1.24 11.91
N ILE A 69 15.70 -0.06 12.00
CA ILE A 69 15.44 1.10 11.14
C ILE A 69 15.73 0.77 9.66
N VAL A 70 16.84 0.10 9.36
CA VAL A 70 17.16 -0.29 7.97
C VAL A 70 16.08 -1.22 7.40
N ILE A 71 15.59 -2.17 8.19
CA ILE A 71 14.52 -3.09 7.77
C ILE A 71 13.20 -2.34 7.59
N GLU A 72 12.88 -1.40 8.49
CA GLU A 72 11.71 -0.52 8.37
C GLU A 72 11.73 0.29 7.07
N VAL A 73 12.86 0.94 6.77
CA VAL A 73 12.99 1.74 5.53
C VAL A 73 12.74 0.86 4.31
N ARG A 74 13.25 -0.37 4.29
CA ARG A 74 12.99 -1.33 3.20
C ARG A 74 11.51 -1.71 3.11
N ASN A 75 10.86 -2.01 4.23
CA ASN A 75 9.43 -2.35 4.25
C ASN A 75 8.55 -1.17 3.78
N ASN A 76 8.90 0.05 4.20
CA ASN A 76 8.21 1.28 3.78
C ASN A 76 8.41 1.58 2.29
N ASN A 77 9.61 1.38 1.75
CA ASN A 77 9.88 1.52 0.33
C ASN A 77 9.08 0.50 -0.50
N MET A 78 8.95 -0.73 -0.02
CA MET A 78 8.08 -1.73 -0.65
C MET A 78 6.62 -1.30 -0.66
N ARG A 79 6.11 -0.77 0.46
CA ARG A 79 4.74 -0.24 0.52
C ARG A 79 4.52 0.86 -0.52
N ARG A 80 5.45 1.82 -0.63
CA ARG A 80 5.42 2.87 -1.66
C ARG A 80 5.41 2.28 -3.08
N ARG A 81 6.23 1.26 -3.34
CA ARG A 81 6.25 0.57 -4.65
C ARG A 81 4.90 -0.09 -4.96
N LEU A 82 4.30 -0.78 -3.99
CA LEU A 82 2.98 -1.40 -4.12
C LEU A 82 1.90 -0.36 -4.42
N ASP A 83 1.92 0.77 -3.71
CA ASP A 83 0.96 1.86 -3.91
C ASP A 83 1.12 2.51 -5.28
N SER A 84 2.36 2.71 -5.71
CA SER A 84 2.71 3.35 -7.00
C SER A 84 2.48 2.47 -8.23
N PHE A 85 2.41 1.15 -8.05
CA PHE A 85 2.23 0.22 -9.16
C PHE A 85 0.82 0.34 -9.74
N LYS A 86 0.76 0.70 -11.03
CA LYS A 86 -0.47 0.87 -11.83
C LYS A 86 -0.45 -0.02 -13.08
N GLY A 87 0.17 -1.21 -13.00
CA GLY A 87 0.45 -2.06 -14.17
C GLY A 87 -0.77 -2.21 -15.09
N ASN A 88 -0.56 -1.94 -16.38
CA ASN A 88 -1.62 -1.94 -17.39
C ASN A 88 -1.71 -3.28 -18.14
N SER A 89 -0.69 -4.14 -17.97
CA SER A 89 -0.57 -5.44 -18.65
C SER A 89 -0.25 -6.58 -17.67
N ARG A 90 -0.55 -7.82 -18.10
CA ARG A 90 -0.22 -9.03 -17.33
C ARG A 90 1.28 -9.24 -17.19
N ASN A 91 2.05 -8.92 -18.22
CA ASN A 91 3.52 -9.08 -18.19
C ASN A 91 4.17 -8.10 -17.21
N GLU A 92 3.67 -6.86 -17.12
CA GLU A 92 4.09 -5.90 -16.10
C GLU A 92 3.74 -6.39 -14.71
N TRP A 93 2.55 -6.97 -14.53
CA TRP A 93 2.14 -7.58 -13.28
C TRP A 93 3.04 -8.74 -12.87
N ASP A 94 3.30 -9.69 -13.76
CA ASP A 94 4.12 -10.86 -13.45
C ASP A 94 5.56 -10.47 -13.11
N SER A 95 6.10 -9.47 -13.82
CA SER A 95 7.44 -8.93 -13.56
C SER A 95 7.49 -8.21 -12.21
N PHE A 96 6.51 -7.33 -11.94
CA PHE A 96 6.39 -6.65 -10.65
C PHE A 96 6.27 -7.65 -9.51
N ARG A 97 5.37 -8.64 -9.64
CA ARG A 97 5.14 -9.67 -8.64
C ARG A 97 6.42 -10.44 -8.34
N TYR A 98 7.17 -10.85 -9.36
CA TYR A 98 8.42 -11.58 -9.20
C TYR A 98 9.45 -10.78 -8.39
N GLU A 99 9.67 -9.53 -8.75
CA GLU A 99 10.60 -8.65 -8.03
C GLU A 99 10.12 -8.35 -6.61
N PHE A 100 8.83 -8.05 -6.47
CA PHE A 100 8.23 -7.70 -5.19
C PHE A 100 8.29 -8.87 -4.20
N ASP A 101 8.04 -10.10 -4.66
CA ASP A 101 8.17 -11.30 -3.85
C ASP A 101 9.61 -11.55 -3.42
N ARG A 102 10.58 -11.31 -4.30
CA ARG A 102 12.01 -11.43 -3.98
C ARG A 102 12.39 -10.48 -2.86
N ASP A 103 11.97 -9.22 -2.97
CA ASP A 103 12.24 -8.20 -1.96
C ASP A 103 11.51 -8.49 -0.65
N MET A 104 10.27 -8.98 -0.72
CA MET A 104 9.50 -9.36 0.46
C MET A 104 10.20 -10.46 1.24
N LYS A 105 10.63 -11.51 0.53
CA LYS A 105 11.39 -12.62 1.13
C LYS A 105 12.69 -12.14 1.77
N ALA A 106 13.37 -11.17 1.16
CA ALA A 106 14.59 -10.59 1.73
C ALA A 106 14.30 -9.84 3.04
N VAL A 107 13.22 -9.04 3.11
CA VAL A 107 12.79 -8.37 4.35
C VAL A 107 12.41 -9.39 5.43
N GLU A 108 11.57 -10.37 5.09
CA GLU A 108 11.14 -11.42 6.01
C GLU A 108 12.32 -12.23 6.58
N LYS A 109 13.30 -12.54 5.72
CA LYS A 109 14.56 -13.22 6.12
C LYS A 109 15.38 -12.35 7.06
N ASN A 110 15.56 -11.06 6.78
CA ASN A 110 16.32 -10.16 7.66
C ASN A 110 15.69 -10.08 9.06
N ILE A 111 14.36 -10.00 9.15
CA ILE A 111 13.64 -10.03 10.43
C ILE A 111 13.84 -11.37 11.15
N LYS A 112 13.80 -12.49 10.41
CA LYS A 112 14.01 -13.84 10.99
C LYS A 112 15.43 -14.04 11.52
N ASP A 113 16.43 -13.60 10.75
CA ASP A 113 17.84 -13.73 11.13
C ASP A 113 18.18 -12.87 12.35
N PHE A 114 17.56 -11.70 12.46
CA PHE A 114 17.64 -10.86 13.66
C PHE A 114 17.13 -11.60 14.91
N ASN A 115 15.96 -12.23 14.83
CA ASN A 115 15.40 -13.01 15.93
C ASN A 115 16.27 -14.24 16.28
N LYS A 116 16.92 -14.86 15.30
CA LYS A 116 17.81 -16.00 15.50
C LYS A 116 19.13 -15.60 16.19
N GLY A 117 19.68 -14.43 15.86
CA GLY A 117 20.84 -13.85 16.54
C GLY A 117 20.60 -13.63 18.03
N ASN A 118 19.43 -13.06 18.39
CA ASN A 118 19.03 -12.86 19.78
C ASN A 118 18.86 -14.18 20.55
N LYS A 119 18.28 -15.21 19.92
CA LYS A 119 18.15 -16.56 20.53
C LYS A 119 19.51 -17.23 20.78
N LYS A 120 20.45 -17.15 19.83
CA LYS A 120 21.80 -17.73 19.99
C LYS A 120 22.61 -17.01 21.07
N SER A 121 22.48 -15.68 21.19
CA SER A 121 23.16 -14.91 22.24
C SER A 121 22.67 -15.29 23.64
N LYS A 122 21.35 -15.46 23.83
CA LYS A 122 20.78 -15.92 25.12
C LYS A 122 21.29 -17.30 25.54
N ASN A 123 21.42 -18.23 24.59
CA ASN A 123 21.84 -19.61 24.91
C ASN A 123 23.33 -19.73 25.26
N LYS A 124 24.19 -18.86 24.71
CA LYS A 124 25.63 -18.84 25.06
C LYS A 124 25.89 -18.34 26.47
N ASN A 125 25.12 -17.35 26.94
CA ASN A 125 25.28 -16.82 28.30
C ASN A 125 24.89 -17.84 29.39
N ASN A 126 23.94 -18.72 29.12
CA ASN A 126 23.54 -19.76 30.09
C ASN A 126 24.58 -20.89 30.24
N LYS A 127 25.34 -21.20 29.17
CA LYS A 127 26.34 -22.27 29.22
C LYS A 127 27.62 -21.85 29.98
N ASN A 128 27.99 -20.57 29.93
CA ASN A 128 29.15 -20.05 30.65
C ASN A 128 28.94 -19.92 32.17
N ASN A 129 27.69 -19.74 32.64
CA ASN A 129 27.42 -19.64 34.09
C ASN A 129 27.42 -21.00 34.80
N ASN A 130 27.13 -22.11 34.11
CA ASN A 130 27.21 -23.45 34.70
C ASN A 130 28.63 -24.00 34.81
N ASN A 131 29.59 -23.50 34.01
CA ASN A 131 30.99 -23.92 34.09
C ASN A 131 31.81 -23.12 35.11
N ARG A 132 31.28 -22.03 35.67
CA ARG A 132 31.96 -21.21 36.69
C ARG A 132 31.58 -21.56 38.14
N ARG A 133 30.69 -22.55 38.31
CA ARG A 133 30.20 -23.05 39.61
C ARG A 133 30.64 -24.49 39.91
N ARG A 134 31.60 -25.01 39.15
CA ARG A 134 32.25 -26.31 39.39
C ARG A 134 33.71 -26.08 39.69
#